data_AF-A0A559JIY7-F1
#
_entry.id   AF-A0A559JIY7-F1
#
_cell.length_a   1.000
_cell.length_b   1.000
_cell.length_c   1.000
_cell.angle_alpha   90.00
_cell.angle_beta   90.00
_cell.angle_gamma   90.00
#
_symmetry.space_group_name_H-M   'P 1'
#
loop_
_entity.id
_entity.type
_entity.pdbx_description
1 polymer ?
#
loop_
_entity_poly.entity_id
_entity_poly.type
_entity_poly.pdbx_seq_one_letter_code
_entity_poly.pdbx_strand_id
1 'polypeptide(L)'
;MTQKQANLILATVSLVWGLSYLFMKLGVDGIPPSTMVALRCGIAFVITGIIFMNKMVKISAKALLYSSIAGALLFGIFVLLIYGVEHTSATSAGFLTSTTVIMVPILQAILNRKFPAPKIVFGVMIVSFGLLLLTVRDQFAIDVGAIYCLIAALLYAIHIIVSNRFVREVDALQLGILQLGFAAFLATVCTFVFEEPVLPSTPIHWGAILGLALICSAYGFVMQSVAQKYTTPESVGFLFSLEPIFSAIFAFIFLKESIGLTGYLGATLILIGVFIANRDFKK
;
A
#
# COMPACT_ATOMS: atom_id res chain seq x y z
N MET A 1 12.44 -17.15 8.31
CA MET A 1 11.22 -16.47 8.82
C MET A 1 10.05 -17.43 8.70
N THR A 2 9.17 -17.49 9.70
CA THR A 2 7.92 -18.27 9.63
C THR A 2 6.79 -17.44 9.04
N GLN A 3 5.71 -18.07 8.56
CA GLN A 3 4.54 -17.36 8.04
C GLN A 3 3.90 -16.43 9.10
N LYS A 4 3.87 -16.84 10.38
CA LYS A 4 3.37 -16.00 11.47
C LYS A 4 4.19 -14.72 11.64
N GLN A 5 5.52 -14.83 11.60
CA GLN A 5 6.42 -13.68 11.67
C GLN A 5 6.22 -12.76 10.47
N ALA A 6 6.09 -13.33 9.27
CA ALA A 6 5.83 -12.56 8.05
C ALA A 6 4.49 -11.81 8.13
N ASN A 7 3.43 -12.47 8.60
CA ASN A 7 2.12 -11.84 8.76
C ASN A 7 2.14 -10.72 9.81
N LEU A 8 2.92 -10.86 10.89
CA LEU A 8 3.09 -9.78 11.87
C LEU A 8 3.82 -8.57 11.27
N ILE A 9 4.87 -8.80 10.47
CA ILE A 9 5.55 -7.74 9.73
C ILE A 9 4.59 -7.06 8.75
N LEU A 10 3.75 -7.81 8.04
CA LEU A 10 2.77 -7.23 7.12
C LEU A 10 1.70 -6.41 7.86
N ALA A 11 1.30 -6.81 9.07
CA ALA A 11 0.39 -6.00 9.89
C ALA A 11 1.02 -4.67 10.33
N THR A 12 2.32 -4.65 10.66
CA THR A 12 3.04 -3.40 10.96
C THR A 12 3.29 -2.57 9.71
N VAL A 13 3.43 -3.20 8.54
CA VAL A 13 3.43 -2.52 7.24
C VAL A 13 2.09 -1.82 7.00
N SER A 14 0.95 -2.48 7.24
CA SER A 14 -0.38 -1.85 7.14
C SER A 14 -0.54 -0.65 8.08
N LEU A 15 0.08 -0.69 9.26
CA LEU A 15 0.10 0.43 10.21
C LEU A 15 0.82 1.64 9.61
N VAL A 16 2.04 1.46 9.09
CA VAL A 16 2.80 2.57 8.51
C VAL A 16 2.17 3.11 7.22
N TRP A 17 1.43 2.29 6.47
CA TRP A 17 0.69 2.77 5.31
C TRP A 17 -0.61 3.47 5.69
N GLY A 18 -1.28 3.07 6.77
CA GLY A 18 -2.36 3.87 7.35
C GLY A 18 -1.87 5.27 7.75
N LEU A 19 -0.64 5.38 8.27
CA LEU A 19 -0.01 6.68 8.54
C LEU A 19 0.34 7.47 7.27
N SER A 20 0.51 6.80 6.13
CA SER A 20 0.89 7.47 4.88
C SER A 20 -0.15 8.46 4.39
N TYR A 21 -1.45 8.20 4.62
CA TYR A 21 -2.52 9.14 4.24
C TYR A 21 -2.43 10.47 4.96
N LEU A 22 -2.04 10.46 6.24
CA LEU A 22 -1.77 11.67 6.99
C LEU A 22 -0.63 12.45 6.34
N PHE A 23 0.50 11.81 6.05
CA PHE A 23 1.63 12.51 5.43
C PHE A 23 1.31 12.98 4.01
N MET A 24 0.54 12.22 3.23
CA MET A 24 0.06 12.67 1.92
C MET A 24 -0.77 13.95 2.09
N LYS A 25 -1.79 13.96 2.97
CA LYS A 25 -2.59 15.16 3.25
C LYS A 25 -1.77 16.36 3.68
N LEU A 26 -0.71 16.17 4.47
CA LEU A 26 0.19 17.25 4.89
C LEU A 26 1.08 17.81 3.77
N GLY A 27 1.22 17.09 2.65
CA GLY A 27 2.10 17.49 1.54
C GLY A 27 1.37 17.89 0.26
N VAL A 28 0.14 17.42 0.02
CA VAL A 28 -0.58 17.64 -1.24
C VAL A 28 -0.89 19.11 -1.52
N ASP A 29 -1.00 19.95 -0.49
CA ASP A 29 -1.30 21.38 -0.65
C ASP A 29 -0.12 22.21 -1.20
N GLY A 30 1.07 21.60 -1.36
CA GLY A 30 2.26 22.32 -1.84
C GLY A 30 3.28 21.50 -2.60
N ILE A 31 3.02 20.21 -2.85
CA ILE A 31 3.91 19.32 -3.60
C ILE A 31 3.06 18.57 -4.63
N PRO A 32 3.34 18.73 -5.94
CA PRO A 32 2.68 17.97 -6.99
C PRO A 32 2.81 16.44 -6.81
N PRO A 33 1.81 15.66 -7.23
CA PRO A 33 1.78 14.21 -7.00
C PRO A 33 3.04 13.48 -7.48
N SER A 34 3.46 13.66 -8.72
CA SER A 34 4.65 12.96 -9.25
C SER A 34 5.91 13.39 -8.51
N THR A 35 6.01 14.67 -8.13
CA THR A 35 7.15 15.16 -7.34
C THR A 35 7.21 14.51 -5.95
N MET A 36 6.05 14.37 -5.28
CA MET A 36 5.95 13.67 -4.01
C MET A 36 6.38 12.21 -4.14
N VAL A 37 5.97 11.52 -5.21
CA VAL A 37 6.40 10.13 -5.50
C VAL A 37 7.91 10.06 -5.74
N ALA A 38 8.46 10.95 -6.56
CA ALA A 38 9.88 11.00 -6.88
C ALA A 38 10.73 11.15 -5.63
N LEU A 39 10.38 12.10 -4.75
CA LEU A 39 11.11 12.34 -3.51
C LEU A 39 10.96 11.18 -2.53
N ARG A 40 9.73 10.70 -2.25
CA ARG A 40 9.54 9.63 -1.26
C ARG A 40 10.22 8.32 -1.67
N CYS A 41 10.13 7.95 -2.94
CA CYS A 41 10.72 6.72 -3.45
C CYS A 41 12.22 6.86 -3.65
N GLY A 42 12.69 8.03 -4.12
CA GLY A 42 14.11 8.29 -4.36
C GLY A 42 14.91 8.30 -3.06
N ILE A 43 14.42 9.01 -2.04
CA ILE A 43 15.05 9.03 -0.71
C ILE A 43 15.07 7.61 -0.11
N ALA A 44 13.95 6.88 -0.19
CA ALA A 44 13.86 5.52 0.30
C ALA A 44 14.83 4.57 -0.42
N PHE A 45 14.95 4.68 -1.74
CA PHE A 45 15.87 3.89 -2.56
C PHE A 45 17.32 4.17 -2.20
N VAL A 46 17.72 5.43 -2.10
CA VAL A 46 19.10 5.82 -1.75
C VAL A 46 19.47 5.30 -0.35
N ILE A 47 18.62 5.54 0.64
CA ILE A 47 18.90 5.16 2.02
C ILE A 47 18.97 3.65 2.18
N THR A 48 17.99 2.91 1.64
CA THR A 48 17.99 1.44 1.74
C THR A 48 19.11 0.83 0.89
N GLY A 49 19.42 1.42 -0.27
CA GLY A 49 20.56 1.04 -1.10
C GLY A 49 21.90 1.19 -0.38
N ILE A 50 22.08 2.26 0.41
CA ILE A 50 23.28 2.47 1.24
C ILE A 50 23.32 1.47 2.40
N ILE A 51 22.23 1.34 3.17
CA ILE A 51 22.16 0.43 4.33
C ILE A 51 22.45 -1.02 3.92
N PHE A 52 21.93 -1.44 2.76
CA PHE A 52 22.07 -2.79 2.25
C PHE A 52 23.05 -2.89 1.08
N MET A 53 24.01 -1.96 0.96
CA MET A 53 24.94 -1.88 -0.17
C MET A 53 25.67 -3.21 -0.43
N ASN A 54 26.06 -3.91 0.64
CA ASN A 54 26.72 -5.22 0.57
C ASN A 54 25.84 -6.31 -0.10
N LYS A 55 24.52 -6.17 -0.02
CA LYS A 55 23.54 -7.06 -0.66
C LYS A 55 23.16 -6.60 -2.08
N MET A 56 23.56 -5.39 -2.49
CA MET A 56 23.27 -4.79 -3.80
C MET A 56 24.41 -4.94 -4.82
N VAL A 57 25.51 -5.62 -4.47
CA VAL A 57 26.70 -5.76 -5.34
C VAL A 57 26.45 -6.63 -6.58
N LYS A 58 25.63 -7.68 -6.46
CA LYS A 58 25.31 -8.60 -7.56
C LYS A 58 23.81 -8.63 -7.78
N ILE A 59 23.35 -7.87 -8.78
CA ILE A 59 21.96 -7.81 -9.19
C ILE A 59 21.83 -8.55 -10.52
N SER A 60 20.94 -9.53 -10.60
CA SER A 60 20.69 -10.24 -11.85
C SER A 60 19.82 -9.40 -12.79
N ALA A 61 19.94 -9.63 -14.11
CA ALA A 61 19.06 -9.00 -15.10
C ALA A 61 17.57 -9.31 -14.83
N LYS A 62 17.29 -10.51 -14.33
CA LYS A 62 15.94 -10.92 -13.91
C LYS A 62 15.42 -10.10 -12.73
N ALA A 63 16.28 -9.81 -11.74
CA ALA A 63 15.93 -8.94 -10.63
C ALA A 63 15.64 -7.51 -11.11
N LEU A 64 16.45 -6.95 -12.01
CA LEU A 64 16.18 -5.64 -12.61
C LEU A 64 14.85 -5.60 -13.36
N LEU A 65 14.56 -6.60 -14.20
CA LEU A 65 13.30 -6.69 -14.95
C LEU A 65 12.08 -6.80 -14.02
N TYR A 66 12.17 -7.63 -12.98
CA TYR A 66 11.07 -7.82 -12.04
C TYR A 66 10.83 -6.57 -11.18
N SER A 67 11.92 -5.93 -10.75
CA SER A 67 11.86 -4.65 -10.05
C SER A 67 11.35 -3.51 -10.91
N SER A 68 11.62 -3.50 -12.22
CA SER A 68 11.09 -2.46 -13.13
C SER A 68 9.59 -2.60 -13.31
N ILE A 69 9.07 -3.83 -13.45
CA ILE A 69 7.63 -4.10 -13.54
C ILE A 69 6.94 -3.72 -12.22
N ALA A 70 7.47 -4.17 -11.08
CA ALA A 70 6.93 -3.82 -9.77
C ALA A 70 7.01 -2.31 -9.50
N GLY A 71 8.11 -1.65 -9.89
CA GLY A 71 8.30 -0.21 -9.75
C GLY A 71 7.36 0.62 -10.63
N ALA A 72 7.05 0.16 -11.85
CA ALA A 72 6.08 0.81 -12.73
C ALA A 72 4.66 0.74 -12.16
N LEU A 73 4.26 -0.43 -11.64
CA LEU A 73 2.99 -0.58 -10.93
C LEU A 73 2.96 0.32 -9.68
N LEU A 74 4.04 0.34 -8.91
CA LEU A 74 4.16 1.14 -7.70
C LEU A 74 4.07 2.65 -7.97
N PHE A 75 4.70 3.13 -9.05
CA PHE A 75 4.55 4.50 -9.52
C PHE A 75 3.09 4.83 -9.82
N GLY A 76 2.41 4.00 -10.61
CA GLY A 76 1.00 4.20 -10.95
C GLY A 76 0.09 4.22 -9.72
N ILE A 77 0.32 3.30 -8.78
CA ILE A 77 -0.42 3.24 -7.50
C ILE A 77 -0.26 4.55 -6.74
N PHE A 78 0.97 5.03 -6.54
CA PHE A 78 1.19 6.22 -5.73
C PHE A 78 0.68 7.50 -6.37
N VAL A 79 0.86 7.68 -7.68
CA VAL A 79 0.34 8.87 -8.37
C VAL A 79 -1.17 8.92 -8.26
N LEU A 80 -1.86 7.82 -8.59
CA LEU A 80 -3.32 7.74 -8.47
C LEU A 80 -3.77 7.94 -7.02
N LEU A 81 -3.06 7.37 -6.05
CA LEU A 81 -3.43 7.50 -4.65
C LEU A 81 -3.29 8.93 -4.14
N ILE A 82 -2.24 9.66 -4.54
CA ILE A 82 -2.04 11.05 -4.14
C ILE A 82 -3.12 11.94 -4.79
N TYR A 83 -3.42 11.77 -6.08
CA TYR A 83 -4.56 12.43 -6.72
C TYR A 83 -5.89 12.07 -6.04
N GLY A 84 -6.06 10.83 -5.58
CA GLY A 84 -7.20 10.40 -4.80
C GLY A 84 -7.32 11.17 -3.48
N VAL A 85 -6.21 11.27 -2.74
CA VAL A 85 -6.13 11.97 -1.45
C VAL A 85 -6.29 13.49 -1.60
N GLU A 86 -5.98 14.10 -2.74
CA GLU A 86 -6.32 15.51 -3.00
C GLU A 86 -7.83 15.75 -2.99
N HIS A 87 -8.60 14.80 -3.52
CA HIS A 87 -10.04 14.98 -3.78
C HIS A 87 -10.95 14.31 -2.76
N THR A 88 -10.43 13.42 -1.91
CA THR A 88 -11.22 12.69 -0.89
C THR A 88 -10.58 12.75 0.51
N SER A 89 -11.26 12.23 1.54
CA SER A 89 -10.73 12.18 2.91
C SER A 89 -9.63 11.11 3.05
N ALA A 90 -8.76 11.25 4.06
CA ALA A 90 -7.73 10.24 4.34
C ALA A 90 -8.35 8.88 4.71
N THR A 91 -9.47 8.93 5.45
CA THR A 91 -10.25 7.75 5.82
C THR A 91 -10.86 7.07 4.60
N SER A 92 -11.53 7.82 3.70
CA SER A 92 -12.12 7.29 2.48
C SER A 92 -11.08 6.71 1.51
N ALA A 93 -9.95 7.40 1.31
CA ALA A 93 -8.86 6.90 0.47
C ALA A 93 -8.29 5.56 0.99
N GLY A 94 -8.12 5.43 2.32
CA GLY A 94 -7.68 4.19 2.95
C GLY A 94 -8.67 3.03 2.76
N PHE A 95 -9.98 3.31 2.89
CA PHE A 95 -11.03 2.32 2.65
C PHE A 95 -11.04 1.85 1.19
N LEU A 96 -11.05 2.78 0.25
CA LEU A 96 -11.12 2.47 -1.18
C LEU A 96 -9.88 1.69 -1.64
N THR A 97 -8.69 2.06 -1.17
CA THR A 97 -7.46 1.32 -1.46
C THR A 97 -7.50 -0.09 -0.88
N SER A 98 -8.15 -0.28 0.27
CA SER A 98 -8.30 -1.59 0.90
C SER A 98 -9.29 -2.53 0.23
N THR A 99 -10.06 -2.05 -0.76
CA THR A 99 -10.82 -2.95 -1.65
C THR A 99 -9.92 -3.93 -2.41
N THR A 100 -8.60 -3.72 -2.40
CA THR A 100 -7.56 -4.69 -2.76
C THR A 100 -7.81 -6.08 -2.14
N VAL A 101 -8.34 -6.17 -0.91
CA VAL A 101 -8.69 -7.46 -0.26
C VAL A 101 -9.74 -8.26 -1.03
N ILE A 102 -10.60 -7.58 -1.79
CA ILE A 102 -11.62 -8.16 -2.66
C ILE A 102 -10.99 -8.53 -4.00
N MET A 103 -10.19 -7.61 -4.56
CA MET A 103 -9.60 -7.75 -5.90
C MET A 103 -8.57 -8.87 -5.97
N VAL A 104 -7.75 -9.07 -4.93
CA VAL A 104 -6.68 -10.09 -4.94
C VAL A 104 -7.25 -11.52 -5.10
N PRO A 105 -8.22 -11.99 -4.29
CA PRO A 105 -8.82 -13.31 -4.48
C PRO A 105 -9.51 -13.48 -5.84
N ILE A 106 -10.14 -12.44 -6.37
CA ILE A 106 -10.80 -12.48 -7.69
C ILE A 106 -9.76 -12.67 -8.79
N LEU A 107 -8.70 -11.84 -8.79
CA LEU A 107 -7.62 -11.95 -9.77
C LEU A 107 -6.89 -13.30 -9.66
N GLN A 108 -6.64 -13.79 -8.44
CA GLN A 108 -6.09 -15.14 -8.22
C GLN A 108 -7.00 -16.23 -8.77
N ALA A 109 -8.32 -16.12 -8.58
CA ALA A 109 -9.27 -17.10 -9.11
C ALA A 109 -9.28 -17.14 -10.64
N ILE A 110 -9.21 -15.96 -11.27
CA ILE A 110 -9.12 -15.82 -12.73
C ILE A 110 -7.81 -16.44 -13.25
N LEU A 111 -6.67 -16.07 -12.65
CA LEU A 111 -5.34 -16.55 -13.07
C LEU A 111 -5.19 -18.07 -12.88
N ASN A 112 -5.67 -18.61 -11.77
CA ASN A 112 -5.56 -20.03 -11.44
C ASN A 112 -6.73 -20.86 -12.01
N ARG A 113 -7.72 -20.21 -12.63
CA ARG A 113 -8.99 -20.84 -13.09
C ARG A 113 -9.64 -21.71 -12.02
N LYS A 114 -9.59 -21.25 -10.76
CA LYS A 114 -10.05 -22.00 -9.59
C LYS A 114 -10.75 -21.08 -8.62
N PHE A 115 -11.93 -21.48 -8.16
CA PHE A 115 -12.70 -20.69 -7.20
C PHE A 115 -11.95 -20.52 -5.86
N PRO A 116 -12.01 -19.35 -5.20
CA PRO A 116 -11.38 -19.15 -3.90
C PRO A 116 -11.91 -20.13 -2.85
N ALA A 117 -11.07 -20.51 -1.89
CA ALA A 117 -11.52 -21.35 -0.80
C ALA A 117 -12.67 -20.68 -0.02
N PRO A 118 -13.65 -21.43 0.51
CA PRO A 118 -14.79 -20.85 1.25
C PRO A 118 -14.39 -19.90 2.38
N LYS A 119 -13.29 -20.20 3.09
CA LYS A 119 -12.74 -19.31 4.14
C LYS A 119 -12.34 -17.92 3.61
N ILE A 120 -11.82 -17.86 2.39
CA ILE A 120 -11.41 -16.61 1.73
C ILE A 120 -12.66 -15.84 1.32
N VAL A 121 -13.65 -16.50 0.72
CA VAL A 121 -14.92 -15.87 0.35
C VAL A 121 -15.62 -15.29 1.59
N PHE A 122 -15.71 -16.07 2.67
CA PHE A 122 -16.31 -15.61 3.93
C PHE A 122 -15.54 -14.45 4.55
N GLY A 123 -14.21 -14.53 4.57
CA GLY A 123 -13.36 -13.44 5.03
C GLY A 123 -13.59 -12.16 4.21
N VAL A 124 -13.62 -12.26 2.88
CA VAL A 124 -13.86 -11.12 1.99
C VAL A 124 -15.22 -10.49 2.28
N MET A 125 -16.29 -11.28 2.46
CA MET A 125 -17.61 -10.75 2.79
C MET A 125 -17.61 -9.97 4.11
N ILE A 126 -16.98 -10.52 5.16
CA ILE A 126 -16.88 -9.85 6.47
C ILE A 126 -16.08 -8.55 6.36
N VAL A 127 -14.91 -8.60 5.72
CA VAL A 127 -14.03 -7.44 5.58
C VAL A 127 -14.71 -6.36 4.74
N SER A 128 -15.33 -6.72 3.61
CA SER A 128 -16.09 -5.77 2.78
C SER A 128 -17.22 -5.10 3.56
N PHE A 129 -17.97 -5.85 4.37
CA PHE A 129 -19.02 -5.27 5.19
C PHE A 129 -18.47 -4.34 6.28
N GLY A 130 -17.36 -4.73 6.91
CA GLY A 130 -16.67 -3.88 7.89
C GLY A 130 -16.11 -2.60 7.28
N LEU A 131 -15.51 -2.72 6.10
CA LEU A 131 -15.03 -1.60 5.29
C LEU A 131 -16.20 -0.66 4.96
N LEU A 132 -17.36 -1.17 4.52
CA LEU A 132 -18.54 -0.34 4.25
C LEU A 132 -18.95 0.46 5.48
N LEU A 133 -19.14 -0.19 6.63
CA LEU A 133 -19.53 0.48 7.88
C LEU A 133 -18.53 1.55 8.35
N LEU A 134 -17.24 1.33 8.07
CA LEU A 134 -16.18 2.29 8.37
C LEU A 134 -16.36 3.61 7.60
N THR A 135 -16.98 3.55 6.43
CA THR A 135 -17.08 4.68 5.47
C THR A 135 -18.48 5.30 5.42
N VAL A 136 -19.51 4.68 6.01
CA VAL A 136 -20.93 5.12 5.94
C VAL A 136 -21.18 6.59 6.35
N ARG A 137 -20.28 7.23 7.12
CA ARG A 137 -20.44 8.65 7.48
C ARG A 137 -20.04 9.62 6.38
N ASP A 138 -19.09 9.24 5.54
CA ASP A 138 -18.76 10.01 4.35
C ASP A 138 -19.92 9.77 3.37
N GLN A 139 -20.51 10.84 2.83
CA GLN A 139 -21.50 10.69 1.77
C GLN A 139 -20.85 9.84 0.68
N PHE A 140 -21.42 8.67 0.37
CA PHE A 140 -20.94 7.80 -0.71
C PHE A 140 -21.20 8.51 -2.05
N ALA A 141 -20.41 9.53 -2.32
CA ALA A 141 -20.29 10.17 -3.61
C ALA A 141 -19.15 9.47 -4.32
N ILE A 142 -19.43 8.90 -5.50
CA ILE A 142 -18.36 8.51 -6.41
C ILE A 142 -17.84 9.80 -7.01
N ASP A 143 -16.96 10.45 -6.26
CA ASP A 143 -16.18 11.58 -6.76
C ASP A 143 -14.97 11.09 -7.56
N VAL A 144 -14.29 12.03 -8.19
CA VAL A 144 -13.10 11.74 -9.00
C VAL A 144 -11.98 11.11 -8.16
N GLY A 145 -11.86 11.50 -6.88
CA GLY A 145 -10.90 10.92 -5.94
C GLY A 145 -11.16 9.45 -5.69
N ALA A 146 -12.44 9.07 -5.56
CA ALA A 146 -12.83 7.69 -5.35
C ALA A 146 -12.44 6.79 -6.54
N ILE A 147 -12.62 7.30 -7.77
CA ILE A 147 -12.21 6.60 -8.99
C ILE A 147 -10.69 6.37 -9.00
N TYR A 148 -9.89 7.40 -8.68
CA TYR A 148 -8.44 7.25 -8.59
C TYR A 148 -8.03 6.18 -7.57
N CYS A 149 -8.61 6.20 -6.37
CA CYS A 149 -8.33 5.22 -5.33
C CYS A 149 -8.72 3.79 -5.74
N LEU A 150 -9.84 3.61 -6.45
CA LEU A 150 -10.26 2.29 -6.92
C LEU A 150 -9.35 1.74 -8.04
N ILE A 151 -8.89 2.59 -8.95
CA ILE A 151 -7.90 2.20 -9.97
C ILE A 151 -6.57 1.88 -9.27
N ALA A 152 -6.15 2.67 -8.28
CA ALA A 152 -4.97 2.39 -7.48
C ALA A 152 -5.09 1.04 -6.75
N ALA A 153 -6.24 0.71 -6.16
CA ALA A 153 -6.51 -0.58 -5.54
C ALA A 153 -6.35 -1.75 -6.52
N LEU A 154 -6.81 -1.58 -7.76
CA LEU A 154 -6.65 -2.60 -8.80
C LEU A 154 -5.18 -2.81 -9.18
N LEU A 155 -4.45 -1.72 -9.43
CA LEU A 155 -3.00 -1.81 -9.68
C LEU A 155 -2.28 -2.42 -8.48
N TYR A 156 -2.75 -2.13 -7.27
CA TYR A 156 -2.16 -2.65 -6.06
C TYR A 156 -2.40 -4.15 -5.87
N ALA A 157 -3.59 -4.63 -6.18
CA ALA A 157 -3.89 -6.05 -6.22
C ALA A 157 -2.99 -6.79 -7.23
N ILE A 158 -2.79 -6.20 -8.42
CA ILE A 158 -1.87 -6.73 -9.43
C ILE A 158 -0.44 -6.75 -8.89
N HIS A 159 0.01 -5.66 -8.27
CA HIS A 159 1.34 -5.54 -7.66
C HIS A 159 1.57 -6.60 -6.58
N ILE A 160 0.60 -6.86 -5.70
CA ILE A 160 0.70 -7.90 -4.67
C ILE A 160 0.89 -9.29 -5.31
N ILE A 161 0.10 -9.61 -6.33
CA ILE A 161 0.14 -10.91 -7.00
C ILE A 161 1.47 -11.11 -7.72
N VAL A 162 1.89 -10.10 -8.49
CA VAL A 162 3.13 -10.11 -9.25
C VAL A 162 4.34 -10.16 -8.32
N SER A 163 4.36 -9.33 -7.27
CA SER A 163 5.43 -9.32 -6.26
C SER A 163 5.54 -10.67 -5.54
N ASN A 164 4.41 -11.30 -5.17
CA ASN A 164 4.43 -12.63 -4.54
C ASN A 164 5.08 -13.70 -5.44
N ARG A 165 4.94 -13.59 -6.76
CA ARG A 165 5.63 -14.45 -7.72
C ARG A 165 7.10 -14.10 -7.84
N PHE A 166 7.43 -12.82 -7.95
CA PHE A 166 8.81 -12.35 -8.15
C PHE A 166 9.73 -12.65 -6.96
N VAL A 167 9.26 -12.48 -5.71
CA VAL A 167 10.06 -12.74 -4.49
C VAL A 167 10.47 -14.22 -4.32
N ARG A 168 9.87 -15.14 -5.09
CA ARG A 168 10.26 -16.56 -5.13
C ARG A 168 11.39 -16.84 -6.12
N GLU A 169 11.58 -15.95 -7.08
CA GLU A 169 12.47 -16.11 -8.23
C GLU A 169 13.75 -15.27 -8.08
N VAL A 170 13.69 -14.17 -7.32
CA VAL A 170 14.80 -13.25 -7.08
C VAL A 170 14.93 -12.92 -5.59
N ASP A 171 16.02 -12.26 -5.21
CA ASP A 171 16.20 -11.80 -3.84
C ASP A 171 15.14 -10.75 -3.48
N ALA A 172 14.36 -11.03 -2.43
CA ALA A 172 13.21 -10.21 -2.03
C ALA A 172 13.61 -8.84 -1.48
N LEU A 173 14.79 -8.74 -0.85
CA LEU A 173 15.33 -7.47 -0.37
C LEU A 173 15.74 -6.59 -1.56
N GLN A 174 16.46 -7.15 -2.53
CA GLN A 174 16.80 -6.45 -3.77
C GLN A 174 15.55 -6.01 -4.54
N LEU A 175 14.54 -6.88 -4.67
CA LEU A 175 13.27 -6.53 -5.31
C LEU A 175 12.63 -5.31 -4.65
N GLY A 176 12.55 -5.34 -3.32
CA GLY A 176 11.95 -4.29 -2.49
C GLY A 176 12.66 -2.94 -2.61
N ILE A 177 13.99 -2.95 -2.69
CA ILE A 177 14.80 -1.72 -2.84
C ILE A 177 14.70 -1.19 -4.27
N LEU A 178 14.93 -2.05 -5.27
CA LEU A 178 15.01 -1.62 -6.67
C LEU A 178 13.67 -1.13 -7.21
N GLN A 179 12.53 -1.69 -6.78
CA GLN A 179 11.22 -1.17 -7.21
C GLN A 179 11.01 0.29 -6.80
N LEU A 180 11.56 0.71 -5.64
CA LEU A 180 11.52 2.11 -5.21
C LEU A 180 12.37 2.98 -6.14
N GLY A 181 13.54 2.49 -6.56
CA GLY A 181 14.38 3.19 -7.54
C GLY A 181 13.70 3.37 -8.89
N PHE A 182 13.04 2.33 -9.42
CA PHE A 182 12.28 2.43 -10.67
C PHE A 182 11.06 3.34 -10.54
N ALA A 183 10.32 3.27 -9.43
CA ALA A 183 9.20 4.17 -9.19
C ALA A 183 9.66 5.63 -9.08
N ALA A 184 10.79 5.89 -8.40
CA ALA A 184 11.40 7.21 -8.31
C ALA A 184 11.85 7.74 -9.67
N PHE A 185 12.46 6.89 -10.50
CA PHE A 185 12.88 7.25 -11.85
C PHE A 185 11.68 7.65 -12.72
N LEU A 186 10.64 6.81 -12.77
CA LEU A 186 9.43 7.10 -13.55
C LEU A 186 8.72 8.35 -13.05
N ALA A 187 8.63 8.52 -11.73
CA ALA A 187 8.05 9.72 -11.13
C ALA A 187 8.85 10.98 -11.47
N THR A 188 10.18 10.92 -11.44
CA THR A 188 11.05 12.04 -11.81
C THR A 188 10.83 12.43 -13.28
N VAL A 189 10.78 11.44 -14.19
CA VAL A 189 10.47 11.69 -15.61
C VAL A 189 9.09 12.33 -15.75
N CYS A 190 8.08 11.80 -15.05
CA CYS A 190 6.72 12.35 -15.07
C CYS A 190 6.68 13.80 -14.56
N THR A 191 7.39 14.08 -13.47
CA THR A 191 7.52 15.44 -12.92
C THR A 191 8.07 16.41 -13.95
N PHE A 192 9.15 16.07 -14.68
CA PHE A 192 9.73 17.01 -15.66
C PHE A 192 8.95 17.12 -16.97
N VAL A 193 8.08 16.16 -17.29
CA VAL A 193 7.31 16.14 -18.55
C VAL A 193 5.90 16.73 -18.39
N PHE A 194 5.25 16.48 -17.25
CA PHE A 194 3.83 16.79 -17.05
C PHE A 194 3.55 17.74 -15.89
N GLU A 195 4.49 17.95 -14.97
CA GLU A 195 4.33 18.83 -13.81
C GLU A 195 5.43 19.91 -13.79
N GLU A 196 5.30 20.88 -12.88
CA GLU A 196 6.42 21.75 -12.52
C GLU A 196 7.14 21.16 -11.31
N PRO A 197 8.46 20.93 -11.35
CA PRO A 197 9.19 20.39 -10.21
C PRO A 197 9.16 21.36 -9.03
N VAL A 198 8.48 20.99 -7.94
CA VAL A 198 8.40 21.80 -6.72
C VAL A 198 9.00 21.04 -5.54
N LEU A 199 10.07 21.58 -4.97
CA LEU A 199 10.66 21.02 -3.76
C LEU A 199 9.85 21.43 -2.51
N PRO A 200 9.87 20.61 -1.44
CA PRO A 200 9.23 20.95 -0.17
C PRO A 200 9.76 22.29 0.36
N SER A 201 8.84 23.24 0.57
CA SER A 201 9.16 24.61 0.99
C SER A 201 9.05 24.87 2.49
N THR A 202 8.33 24.02 3.22
CA THR A 202 8.06 24.18 4.66
C THR A 202 8.58 23.00 5.48
N PRO A 203 8.85 23.18 6.79
CA PRO A 203 9.20 22.07 7.66
C PRO A 203 8.15 20.95 7.70
N ILE A 204 6.87 21.30 7.55
CA ILE A 204 5.76 20.34 7.49
C ILE A 204 5.85 19.50 6.22
N HIS A 205 6.09 20.14 5.07
CA HIS A 205 6.26 19.45 3.79
C HIS A 205 7.49 18.50 3.82
N TRP A 206 8.60 18.94 4.42
CA TRP A 206 9.76 18.08 4.64
C TRP A 206 9.45 16.91 5.58
N GLY A 207 8.76 17.16 6.69
CA GLY A 207 8.32 16.12 7.62
C GLY A 207 7.44 15.08 6.96
N ALA A 208 6.50 15.52 6.10
CA ALA A 208 5.64 14.65 5.30
C ALA A 208 6.46 13.77 4.33
N ILE A 209 7.35 14.38 3.53
CA ILE A 209 8.19 13.63 2.58
C ILE A 209 9.12 12.64 3.29
N LEU A 210 9.76 13.06 4.38
CA LEU A 210 10.65 12.18 5.14
C LEU A 210 9.88 11.05 5.83
N GLY A 211 8.70 11.32 6.38
CA GLY A 211 7.80 10.30 6.91
C GLY A 211 7.39 9.28 5.84
N LEU A 212 6.95 9.77 4.68
CA LEU A 212 6.61 8.93 3.52
C LEU A 212 7.81 8.12 3.03
N ALA A 213 8.99 8.72 2.96
CA ALA A 213 10.20 8.07 2.46
C ALA A 213 10.68 6.97 3.42
N LEU A 214 10.89 7.31 4.70
CA LEU A 214 11.56 6.40 5.64
C LEU A 214 10.60 5.36 6.23
N ILE A 215 9.43 5.82 6.66
CA ILE A 215 8.48 4.98 7.41
C ILE A 215 7.60 4.20 6.45
N CYS A 216 7.01 4.88 5.46
CA CYS A 216 6.04 4.26 4.56
C CYS A 216 6.69 3.54 3.36
N SER A 217 7.77 4.11 2.80
CA SER A 217 8.36 3.60 1.55
C SER A 217 9.52 2.63 1.83
N ALA A 218 10.57 3.11 2.51
CA ALA A 218 11.76 2.32 2.83
C ALA A 218 11.41 1.12 3.71
N TYR A 219 10.78 1.35 4.87
CA TYR A 219 10.35 0.21 5.69
C TYR A 219 9.19 -0.55 5.03
N GLY A 220 8.11 0.13 4.64
CA GLY A 220 6.89 -0.51 4.14
C GLY A 220 7.11 -1.46 2.95
N PHE A 221 7.68 -0.98 1.85
CA PHE A 221 7.78 -1.77 0.61
C PHE A 221 8.96 -2.77 0.62
N VAL A 222 10.04 -2.46 1.35
CA VAL A 222 11.14 -3.41 1.52
C VAL A 222 10.70 -4.57 2.41
N MET A 223 10.09 -4.26 3.57
CA MET A 223 9.62 -5.32 4.48
C MET A 223 8.42 -6.08 3.92
N GLN A 224 7.53 -5.43 3.16
CA GLN A 224 6.51 -6.12 2.38
C GLN A 224 7.16 -7.18 1.49
N SER A 225 8.16 -6.82 0.70
CA SER A 225 8.77 -7.74 -0.26
C SER A 225 9.41 -8.94 0.45
N VAL A 226 10.14 -8.67 1.55
CA VAL A 226 10.76 -9.72 2.38
C VAL A 226 9.72 -10.63 3.04
N ALA A 227 8.62 -10.06 3.57
CA ALA A 227 7.55 -10.81 4.23
C ALA A 227 6.69 -11.61 3.25
N GLN A 228 6.37 -11.04 2.09
CA GLN A 228 5.56 -11.68 1.05
C GLN A 228 6.14 -13.01 0.56
N LYS A 229 7.46 -13.20 0.65
CA LYS A 229 8.12 -14.48 0.32
C LYS A 229 7.63 -15.66 1.17
N TYR A 230 7.08 -15.40 2.35
CA TYR A 230 6.68 -16.41 3.33
C TYR A 230 5.16 -16.49 3.55
N THR A 231 4.36 -15.84 2.70
CA THR A 231 2.89 -15.83 2.82
C THR A 231 2.23 -15.82 1.44
N THR A 232 0.90 -15.89 1.41
CA THR A 232 0.12 -15.94 0.14
C THR A 232 -0.41 -14.56 -0.24
N PRO A 233 -0.71 -14.31 -1.53
CA PRO A 233 -1.32 -13.06 -1.97
C PRO A 233 -2.63 -12.74 -1.21
N GLU A 234 -3.47 -13.74 -0.97
CA GLU A 234 -4.72 -13.55 -0.25
C GLU A 234 -4.47 -13.11 1.19
N SER A 235 -3.58 -13.80 1.92
CA SER A 235 -3.16 -13.41 3.27
C SER A 235 -2.65 -11.97 3.33
N VAL A 236 -1.85 -11.56 2.35
CA VAL A 236 -1.36 -10.18 2.23
C VAL A 236 -2.51 -9.20 2.05
N GLY A 237 -3.44 -9.48 1.12
CA GLY A 237 -4.60 -8.62 0.88
C GLY A 237 -5.45 -8.42 2.14
N PHE A 238 -5.66 -9.50 2.92
CA PHE A 238 -6.33 -9.39 4.23
C PHE A 238 -5.54 -8.56 5.23
N LEU A 239 -4.22 -8.75 5.34
CA LEU A 239 -3.44 -7.95 6.28
C LEU A 239 -3.43 -6.48 5.90
N PHE A 240 -3.48 -6.15 4.61
CA PHE A 240 -3.55 -4.78 4.13
C PHE A 240 -4.93 -4.14 4.33
N SER A 241 -6.01 -4.90 4.51
CA SER A 241 -7.30 -4.32 4.92
C SER A 241 -7.29 -3.73 6.34
N LEU A 242 -6.21 -3.91 7.12
CA LEU A 242 -6.00 -3.21 8.38
C LEU A 242 -5.61 -1.73 8.19
N GLU A 243 -5.08 -1.37 7.03
CA GLU A 243 -4.67 -0.02 6.67
C GLU A 243 -5.72 1.07 6.97
N PRO A 244 -7.02 0.93 6.61
CA PRO A 244 -8.04 1.92 6.88
C PRO A 244 -8.38 2.05 8.36
N ILE A 245 -8.21 1.00 9.16
CA ILE A 245 -8.34 1.11 10.62
C ILE A 245 -7.28 2.08 11.14
N PHE A 246 -6.02 1.90 10.70
CA PHE A 246 -4.92 2.76 11.10
C PHE A 246 -5.06 4.18 10.52
N SER A 247 -5.47 4.31 9.25
CA SER A 247 -5.76 5.60 8.63
C SER A 247 -6.81 6.37 9.43
N ALA A 248 -7.93 5.73 9.78
CA ALA A 248 -8.98 6.34 10.59
C ALA A 248 -8.46 6.76 11.98
N ILE A 249 -7.65 5.93 12.65
CA ILE A 249 -7.02 6.27 13.94
C ILE A 249 -6.12 7.50 13.81
N PHE A 250 -5.25 7.56 12.81
CA PHE A 250 -4.35 8.69 12.62
C PHE A 250 -5.09 9.95 12.18
N ALA A 251 -6.10 9.83 11.32
CA ALA A 251 -6.96 10.93 10.93
C ALA A 251 -7.75 11.49 12.13
N PHE A 252 -8.24 10.62 13.03
CA PHE A 252 -8.87 11.05 14.27
C PHE A 252 -7.91 11.82 15.19
N ILE A 253 -6.69 11.31 15.40
CA ILE A 253 -5.72 11.92 16.31
C ILE A 253 -5.17 13.24 15.76
N PHE A 254 -4.82 13.28 14.48
CA PHE A 254 -4.04 14.38 13.89
C PHE A 254 -4.85 15.33 13.01
N LEU A 255 -5.85 14.81 12.28
CA LEU A 255 -6.72 15.60 11.40
C LEU A 255 -8.06 15.97 12.06
N LYS A 256 -8.33 15.45 13.26
CA LYS A 256 -9.58 15.63 14.01
C LYS A 256 -10.81 15.12 13.25
N GLU A 257 -10.64 14.14 12.35
CA GLU A 257 -11.74 13.44 11.69
C GLU A 257 -12.50 12.58 12.71
N SER A 258 -13.84 12.58 12.71
CA SER A 258 -14.60 11.83 13.72
C SER A 258 -14.87 10.39 13.29
N ILE A 259 -14.51 9.40 14.11
CA ILE A 259 -14.94 8.02 13.92
C ILE A 259 -16.30 7.82 14.61
N GLY A 260 -17.31 7.42 13.85
CA GLY A 260 -18.62 7.10 14.39
C GLY A 260 -18.71 5.75 15.08
N LEU A 261 -19.84 5.52 15.77
CA LEU A 261 -20.16 4.19 16.34
C LEU A 261 -20.13 3.08 15.27
N THR A 262 -20.60 3.39 14.06
CA THR A 262 -20.52 2.50 12.90
C THR A 262 -19.08 2.20 12.49
N GLY A 263 -18.17 3.16 12.65
CA GLY A 263 -16.74 3.00 12.37
C GLY A 263 -16.07 2.00 13.29
N TYR A 264 -16.38 2.02 14.59
CA TYR A 264 -15.86 1.02 15.54
C TYR A 264 -16.36 -0.40 15.22
N LEU A 265 -17.63 -0.55 14.83
CA LEU A 265 -18.17 -1.83 14.37
C LEU A 265 -17.47 -2.29 13.09
N GLY A 266 -17.27 -1.37 12.14
CA GLY A 266 -16.53 -1.64 10.90
C GLY A 266 -15.12 -2.16 11.15
N ALA A 267 -14.35 -1.45 11.99
CA ALA A 267 -13.00 -1.87 12.38
C ALA A 267 -12.98 -3.25 13.06
N THR A 268 -13.95 -3.52 13.92
CA THR A 268 -14.08 -4.83 14.60
C THR A 268 -14.32 -5.96 13.60
N LEU A 269 -15.21 -5.75 12.63
CA LEU A 269 -15.48 -6.74 11.58
C LEU A 269 -14.26 -7.00 10.70
N ILE A 270 -13.54 -5.95 10.31
CA ILE A 270 -12.29 -6.10 9.55
C ILE A 270 -11.31 -6.99 10.33
N LEU A 271 -11.08 -6.71 11.62
CA LEU A 271 -10.19 -7.53 12.46
C LEU A 271 -10.62 -9.00 12.51
N ILE A 272 -11.92 -9.27 12.66
CA ILE A 272 -12.47 -10.64 12.65
C ILE A 272 -12.21 -11.32 11.30
N GLY A 273 -12.49 -10.63 10.19
CA GLY A 273 -12.28 -11.17 8.84
C GLY A 273 -10.82 -11.51 8.56
N VAL A 274 -9.90 -10.61 8.95
CA VAL A 274 -8.45 -10.84 8.84
C VAL A 274 -8.02 -12.04 9.68
N PHE A 275 -8.53 -12.17 10.91
CA PHE A 275 -8.22 -13.30 11.78
C PHE A 275 -8.72 -14.63 11.19
N ILE A 276 -9.96 -14.69 10.69
CA ILE A 276 -10.53 -15.90 10.09
C ILE A 276 -9.74 -16.33 8.86
N ALA A 277 -9.38 -15.40 7.98
CA ALA A 277 -8.66 -15.71 6.75
C ALA A 277 -7.23 -16.22 7.01
N ASN A 278 -6.55 -15.64 8.00
CA ASN A 278 -5.17 -15.95 8.34
C ASN A 278 -5.00 -17.06 9.40
N ARG A 279 -6.10 -17.62 9.92
CA ARG A 279 -6.04 -18.80 10.78
C ARG A 279 -5.96 -20.05 9.91
N ASP A 280 -4.89 -20.83 10.07
CA ASP A 280 -4.83 -22.17 9.51
C ASP A 280 -5.75 -23.09 10.32
N PHE A 281 -6.85 -23.52 9.70
CA PHE A 281 -7.77 -24.51 10.27
C PHE A 281 -7.25 -25.95 10.19
N LYS A 282 -6.03 -26.16 9.66
CA LYS A 282 -5.39 -27.48 9.68
C LYS A 282 -4.66 -27.67 11.00
N LYS A 283 -5.34 -28.30 11.96
CA LYS A 283 -4.73 -29.23 12.90
C LYS A 283 -4.89 -30.64 12.34
#